data_AF-W4Q5Q7-F1
#
_entry.id   AF-W4Q5Q7-F1
#
_cell.length_a   1.000
_cell.length_b   1.000
_cell.length_c   1.000
_cell.angle_alpha   90.00
_cell.angle_beta   90.00
_cell.angle_gamma   90.00
#
_symmetry.space_group_name_H-M   'P 1'
#
loop_
_entity.id
_entity.type
_entity.pdbx_description
1 polymer ?
#
loop_
_entity_poly.entity_id
_entity_poly.type
_entity_poly.pdbx_seq_one_letter_code
_entity_poly.pdbx_strand_id
1 'polypeptide(L)'
;MSNGPEILDLDKIIPKKRIVKLSGKEIDVSKIPSEVTLELAEKAEMLQSGSSESFPMVFDMMIKICNATNQSEEVTKDWLVKNTSMEQLTVLMEFIMKPIRDRAEKNQKGQTNPEGKNTPSPSDAN
;
A
#
# COMPACT_ATOMS: atom_id res chain seq x y z
N MET A 1 1.04 -43.89 6.35
CA MET A 1 1.55 -42.52 6.50
C MET A 1 0.37 -41.58 6.31
N SER A 2 -0.20 -41.04 7.37
CA SER A 2 -1.24 -40.02 7.29
C SER A 2 -0.57 -38.69 7.01
N ASN A 3 -0.68 -38.17 5.79
CA ASN A 3 -0.33 -36.78 5.51
C ASN A 3 -1.35 -35.91 6.24
N GLY A 4 -0.90 -35.21 7.28
CA GLY A 4 -1.72 -34.20 7.95
C GLY A 4 -2.09 -33.06 7.00
N PRO A 5 -3.04 -32.20 7.37
CA PRO A 5 -3.44 -31.06 6.55
C PRO A 5 -2.29 -30.07 6.37
N GLU A 6 -2.19 -29.49 5.17
CA GLU A 6 -1.35 -28.32 4.90
C GLU A 6 -2.06 -27.07 5.48
N ILE A 7 -1.42 -26.37 6.41
CA ILE A 7 -1.98 -25.20 7.11
C ILE A 7 -1.21 -23.94 6.69
N LEU A 8 -1.90 -22.97 6.10
CA LEU A 8 -1.39 -21.62 5.85
C LEU A 8 -1.79 -20.69 7.00
N ASP A 9 -0.85 -20.41 7.89
CA ASP A 9 -1.03 -19.50 9.02
C ASP A 9 -0.67 -18.05 8.63
N LEU A 10 -1.69 -17.27 8.28
CA LEU A 10 -1.54 -15.88 7.84
C LEU A 10 -1.25 -14.92 9.00
N ASP A 11 -1.53 -15.31 10.25
CA ASP A 11 -1.27 -14.47 11.43
C ASP A 11 0.24 -14.31 11.69
N LYS A 12 1.07 -15.18 11.09
CA LYS A 12 2.52 -15.05 11.06
C LYS A 12 3.04 -13.98 10.09
N ILE A 13 2.20 -13.46 9.19
CA ILE A 13 2.58 -12.41 8.23
C ILE A 13 2.46 -11.05 8.91
N ILE A 14 3.47 -10.72 9.71
CA ILE A 14 3.51 -9.47 10.47
C ILE A 14 4.21 -8.38 9.64
N PRO A 15 3.52 -7.28 9.28
CA PRO A 15 4.14 -6.19 8.55
C PRO A 15 5.20 -5.47 9.40
N LYS A 16 6.23 -4.92 8.75
CA LYS A 16 7.22 -4.06 9.41
C LYS A 16 6.51 -2.89 10.10
N LYS A 17 6.86 -2.67 11.38
CA LYS A 17 6.29 -1.59 12.21
C LYS A 17 6.53 -0.21 11.56
N ARG A 18 5.47 0.60 11.44
CA ARG A 18 5.46 1.99 10.98
C ARG A 18 4.56 2.80 11.90
N ILE A 19 5.13 3.78 12.59
CA ILE A 19 4.43 4.60 13.58
C ILE A 19 4.49 6.07 13.15
N VAL A 20 3.34 6.73 13.18
CA VAL A 20 3.21 8.18 13.07
C VAL A 20 3.09 8.75 14.48
N LYS A 21 3.86 9.81 14.79
CA LYS A 21 3.67 10.59 16.01
C LYS A 21 3.05 11.94 15.67
N LEU A 22 1.85 12.22 16.20
CA LEU A 22 1.11 13.44 15.88
C LEU A 22 0.31 13.91 17.09
N SER A 23 0.45 15.19 17.47
CA SER A 23 -0.23 15.79 18.62
C SER A 23 -0.17 14.97 19.91
N GLY A 24 1.01 14.40 20.20
CA GLY A 24 1.23 13.56 21.39
C GLY A 24 0.69 12.13 21.29
N LYS A 25 0.05 11.74 20.18
CA LYS A 25 -0.43 10.38 19.92
C LYS A 25 0.57 9.60 19.07
N GLU A 26 0.62 8.29 19.29
CA GLU A 26 1.31 7.33 18.42
C GLU A 26 0.26 6.52 17.65
N ILE A 27 0.34 6.54 16.32
CA ILE A 27 -0.62 5.91 15.41
C ILE A 27 0.13 4.82 14.63
N ASP A 28 -0.21 3.55 14.86
CA ASP A 28 0.35 2.45 14.09
C ASP A 28 -0.34 2.33 12.72
N VAL A 29 0.45 2.51 11.66
CA VAL A 29 0.01 2.46 10.25
C VAL A 29 0.67 1.30 9.50
N SER A 30 1.17 0.30 10.22
CA SER A 30 1.88 -0.85 9.63
C SER A 30 0.96 -1.71 8.76
N LYS A 31 -0.28 -1.92 9.24
CA LYS A 31 -1.31 -2.69 8.55
C LYS A 31 -2.04 -1.78 7.56
N ILE A 32 -2.02 -2.17 6.29
CA ILE A 32 -2.87 -1.56 5.27
C ILE A 32 -4.03 -2.52 5.05
N PRO A 33 -5.28 -2.13 5.35
CA PRO A 33 -6.45 -2.95 5.05
C PRO A 33 -6.52 -3.30 3.56
N SER A 34 -6.96 -4.52 3.23
CA SER A 34 -7.11 -4.94 1.84
C SER A 34 -8.08 -4.05 1.07
N GLU A 35 -9.15 -3.57 1.74
CA GLU A 35 -10.12 -2.63 1.17
C GLU A 35 -9.45 -1.37 0.60
N VAL A 36 -8.41 -0.84 1.24
CA VAL A 36 -7.70 0.35 0.76
C VAL A 36 -6.92 0.02 -0.52
N THR A 37 -6.36 -1.18 -0.62
CA THR A 37 -5.63 -1.61 -1.82
C THR A 37 -6.60 -1.89 -2.98
N LEU A 38 -7.78 -2.45 -2.69
CA LEU A 38 -8.81 -2.71 -3.70
C LEU A 38 -9.44 -1.39 -4.20
N GLU A 39 -9.78 -0.48 -3.29
CA GLU A 39 -10.32 0.84 -3.65
C GLU A 39 -9.33 1.64 -4.52
N LEU A 40 -8.04 1.53 -4.22
CA LEU A 40 -6.99 2.11 -5.06
C LEU A 40 -6.98 1.51 -6.46
N ALA A 41 -7.09 0.18 -6.59
CA ALA A 41 -7.08 -0.50 -7.88
C ALA A 41 -8.28 -0.09 -8.74
N GLU A 42 -9.47 0.04 -8.13
CA GLU A 42 -10.69 0.47 -8.81
C GLU A 42 -10.61 1.92 -9.32
N LYS A 43 -9.93 2.80 -8.58
CA LYS A 43 -9.84 4.24 -8.90
C LYS A 43 -8.45 4.68 -9.37
N ALA A 44 -7.64 3.74 -9.88
CA ALA A 44 -6.26 3.99 -10.27
C ALA A 44 -6.13 5.11 -11.32
N GLU A 45 -7.04 5.14 -12.30
CA GLU A 45 -7.08 6.18 -13.35
C GLU A 45 -7.34 7.58 -12.78
N MET A 46 -8.26 7.71 -11.82
CA MET A 46 -8.57 8.99 -11.17
C MET A 46 -7.34 9.53 -10.41
N LEU A 47 -6.57 8.65 -9.78
CA LEU A 47 -5.36 9.05 -9.05
C LEU A 47 -4.21 9.43 -9.97
N GLN A 48 -4.06 8.75 -11.10
CA GLN A 48 -3.06 9.12 -12.12
C GLN A 48 -3.35 10.48 -12.75
N SER A 49 -4.63 10.86 -12.85
CA SER A 49 -5.02 12.17 -13.38
C SER A 49 -4.62 13.35 -12.49
N GLY A 50 -4.29 13.11 -11.20
CA GLY A 50 -3.94 14.16 -10.25
C GLY A 50 -5.06 15.19 -10.01
N SER A 51 -6.30 14.86 -10.34
CA SER A 51 -7.44 15.78 -10.20
C SER A 51 -7.69 16.12 -8.72
N SER A 52 -8.32 17.27 -8.47
CA SER A 52 -8.73 17.69 -7.11
C SER A 52 -9.70 16.70 -6.46
N GLU A 53 -10.37 15.86 -7.25
CA GLU A 53 -11.26 14.79 -6.79
C GLU A 53 -10.52 13.61 -6.17
N SER A 54 -9.23 13.45 -6.48
CA SER A 54 -8.40 12.36 -5.93
C SER A 54 -8.04 12.60 -4.45
N PHE A 55 -7.96 13.85 -4.02
CA PHE A 55 -7.53 14.18 -2.66
C PHE A 55 -8.51 13.67 -1.58
N PRO A 56 -9.84 13.91 -1.66
CA PRO A 56 -10.79 13.34 -0.72
C PRO A 56 -10.70 11.81 -0.59
N MET A 57 -10.48 11.12 -1.71
CA MET A 57 -10.34 9.67 -1.74
C MET A 57 -9.05 9.21 -1.03
N VAL A 58 -7.89 9.82 -1.34
CA VAL A 58 -6.63 9.48 -0.66
C VAL A 58 -6.70 9.77 0.84
N PHE A 59 -7.35 10.86 1.19
CA PHE A 59 -7.54 11.25 2.58
C PHE A 59 -8.42 10.23 3.35
N ASP A 60 -9.48 9.71 2.73
CA ASP A 60 -10.30 8.64 3.32
C ASP A 60 -9.52 7.32 3.48
N MET A 61 -8.76 6.92 2.46
CA MET A 61 -7.86 5.76 2.53
C MET A 61 -6.83 5.89 3.65
N MET A 62 -6.29 7.08 3.85
CA MET A 62 -5.36 7.38 4.93
C MET A 62 -6.02 7.18 6.31
N ILE A 63 -7.24 7.67 6.50
CA ILE A 63 -8.02 7.48 7.74
C ILE A 63 -8.25 5.99 8.02
N LYS A 64 -8.67 5.21 7.01
CA LYS A 64 -8.84 3.76 7.13
C LYS A 64 -7.56 3.07 7.60
N ILE A 65 -6.39 3.47 7.06
CA ILE A 65 -5.10 2.93 7.50
C ILE A 65 -4.79 3.34 8.94
N CYS A 66 -5.00 4.61 9.31
CA CYS A 66 -4.81 5.07 10.68
C CYS A 66 -5.68 4.31 11.68
N ASN A 67 -6.89 3.90 11.31
CA ASN A 67 -7.81 3.19 12.21
C ASN A 67 -7.68 1.67 12.15
N ALA A 68 -6.90 1.12 11.21
CA ALA A 68 -6.76 -0.33 10.99
C ALA A 68 -6.24 -1.12 12.20
N THR A 69 -5.48 -0.45 13.08
CA THR A 69 -4.88 -1.07 14.27
C THR A 69 -5.18 -0.31 15.57
N ASN A 70 -5.68 0.93 15.49
CA ASN A 70 -5.85 1.81 16.64
C ASN A 70 -7.30 1.76 17.16
N GLN A 71 -7.67 0.64 17.78
CA GLN A 71 -9.05 0.36 18.22
C GLN A 71 -9.55 1.27 19.37
N SER A 72 -8.65 1.94 20.10
CA SER A 72 -9.02 2.73 21.29
C SER A 72 -9.21 4.23 21.03
N GLU A 73 -8.63 4.78 19.96
CA GLU A 73 -8.69 6.21 19.64
C GLU A 73 -8.79 6.43 18.13
N GLU A 74 -10.02 6.61 17.67
CA GLU A 74 -10.31 6.81 16.24
C GLU A 74 -9.73 8.13 15.72
N VAL A 75 -8.94 8.04 14.67
CA VAL A 75 -8.45 9.17 13.89
C VAL A 75 -9.54 9.54 12.90
N THR A 76 -10.16 10.70 13.09
CA THR A 76 -11.19 11.23 12.17
C THR A 76 -10.63 12.33 11.27
N LYS A 77 -11.36 12.66 10.20
CA LYS A 77 -11.04 13.79 9.33
C LYS A 77 -10.90 15.10 10.10
N ASP A 78 -11.89 15.40 10.93
CA ASP A 78 -11.90 16.63 11.73
C ASP A 78 -10.75 16.68 12.72
N TRP A 79 -10.41 15.54 13.34
CA TRP A 79 -9.28 15.46 14.24
C TRP A 79 -7.97 15.72 13.50
N LEU A 80 -7.74 15.08 12.34
CA LEU A 80 -6.54 15.31 11.53
C LEU A 80 -6.41 16.78 11.11
N VAL A 81 -7.45 17.35 10.49
CA VAL A 81 -7.41 18.74 10.00
C VAL A 81 -7.13 19.74 11.13
N LYS A 82 -7.65 19.51 12.34
CA LYS A 82 -7.39 20.37 13.51
C LYS A 82 -5.98 20.20 14.10
N ASN A 83 -5.33 19.07 13.85
CA ASN A 83 -4.06 18.68 14.48
C ASN A 83 -2.88 18.70 13.50
N THR A 84 -3.10 19.03 12.23
CA THR A 84 -2.04 19.10 11.20
C THR A 84 -2.08 20.42 10.46
N SER A 85 -0.90 20.95 10.09
CA SER A 85 -0.78 21.89 8.97
C SER A 85 -0.89 21.17 7.62
N MET A 86 -1.08 21.91 6.52
CA MET A 86 -1.07 21.32 5.17
C MET A 86 0.26 20.63 4.82
N GLU A 87 1.38 21.15 5.32
CA GLU A 87 2.70 20.53 5.15
C GLU A 87 2.77 19.19 5.89
N GLN A 88 2.38 19.17 7.18
CA GLN A 88 2.34 17.93 7.96
C GLN A 88 1.40 16.89 7.34
N LEU A 89 0.25 17.33 6.84
CA LEU A 89 -0.70 16.45 6.19
C LEU A 89 -0.15 15.84 4.90
N THR A 90 0.57 16.62 4.09
CA THR A 90 1.24 16.12 2.88
C THR A 90 2.29 15.06 3.22
N VAL A 91 3.14 15.33 4.20
CA VAL A 91 4.18 14.38 4.66
C VAL A 91 3.55 13.11 5.25
N LEU A 92 2.47 13.25 6.02
CA LEU A 92 1.72 12.12 6.59
C LEU A 92 1.15 11.22 5.49
N MET A 93 0.48 11.82 4.51
CA MET A 93 -0.08 11.13 3.36
C MET A 93 1.02 10.40 2.58
N GLU A 94 2.15 11.05 2.33
CA GLU A 94 3.29 10.44 1.64
C GLU A 94 3.83 9.21 2.39
N PHE A 95 4.02 9.33 3.70
CA PHE A 95 4.52 8.25 4.56
C PHE A 95 3.57 7.05 4.59
N ILE A 96 2.27 7.29 4.71
CA ILE A 96 1.24 6.25 4.78
C ILE A 96 1.13 5.51 3.45
N MET A 97 1.04 6.26 2.34
CA MET A 97 0.81 5.73 0.99
C MET A 97 2.06 5.11 0.35
N LYS A 98 3.26 5.39 0.87
CA LYS A 98 4.52 4.88 0.31
C LYS A 98 4.54 3.39 -0.04
N PRO A 99 4.17 2.44 0.83
CA PRO A 99 4.25 1.01 0.49
C PRO A 99 3.29 0.61 -0.61
N ILE A 100 2.19 1.36 -0.77
CA ILE A 100 1.22 1.08 -1.81
C ILE A 100 1.81 1.47 -3.17
N ARG A 101 2.46 2.64 -3.26
CA ARG A 101 3.23 3.04 -4.45
C ARG A 101 4.38 2.09 -4.73
N ASP A 102 5.17 1.72 -3.72
CA ASP A 102 6.28 0.79 -3.87
C ASP A 102 5.82 -0.59 -4.40
N ARG A 103 4.63 -1.05 -4.00
CA ARG A 103 4.02 -2.29 -4.54
C ARG A 103 3.58 -2.13 -5.99
N ALA A 104 2.94 -1.01 -6.33
CA ALA A 104 2.51 -0.71 -7.70
C ALA A 104 3.71 -0.65 -8.66
N GLU A 105 4.79 0.03 -8.28
CA GLU A 105 6.01 0.13 -9.07
C GLU A 105 6.72 -1.21 -9.26
N LYS A 106 6.77 -2.05 -8.21
CA LYS A 106 7.35 -3.41 -8.31
C LYS A 106 6.56 -4.29 -9.27
N ASN A 107 5.23 -4.19 -9.25
CA ASN A 107 4.38 -4.96 -10.16
C ASN A 107 4.53 -4.50 -11.62
N GLN A 108 4.79 -3.21 -11.87
CA GLN A 108 5.07 -2.69 -13.21
C GLN A 108 6.45 -3.14 -13.75
N LYS A 109 7.49 -3.10 -12.91
CA LYS A 109 8.86 -3.53 -13.30
C LYS A 109 9.00 -5.04 -13.48
N GLY A 110 8.14 -5.85 -12.85
CA GLY A 110 8.10 -7.31 -13.03
C GLY A 110 7.47 -7.77 -14.35
N GLN A 111 6.81 -6.89 -15.10
CA GLN A 111 6.21 -7.22 -16.40
C GLN A 111 7.09 -6.85 -17.60
N THR A 112 8.20 -6.15 -17.41
CA THR A 112 9.21 -5.89 -18.45
C THR A 112 10.39 -6.85 -18.30
N ASN A 113 10.16 -8.14 -18.57
CA ASN A 113 11.22 -9.02 -19.05
C ASN A 113 10.60 -10.15 -19.91
N PRO A 114 10.29 -9.91 -21.18
CA PRO A 114 10.17 -10.97 -22.16
C PRO A 114 11.56 -11.28 -22.74
N GLU A 115 11.84 -12.59 -22.83
CA GLU A 115 12.74 -13.25 -23.79
C GLU A 115 14.20 -13.59 -23.41
N GLY A 116 14.42 -14.90 -23.49
CA GLY A 116 15.69 -15.55 -23.77
C GLY A 116 15.43 -16.97 -24.26
N LYS A 117 14.64 -17.12 -25.34
CA LYS A 117 14.51 -18.37 -26.09
C LYS A 117 15.90 -18.72 -26.64
N ASN A 118 16.57 -19.72 -26.07
CA ASN A 118 17.69 -20.38 -26.72
C ASN A 118 17.16 -21.25 -27.85
N THR A 119 17.08 -20.71 -29.07
CA THR A 119 17.09 -21.52 -30.30
C THR A 119 18.51 -21.48 -30.86
N PRO A 120 19.20 -22.63 -31.02
CA PRO A 120 20.47 -22.65 -31.71
C PRO A 120 20.26 -22.40 -33.22
N SER A 121 21.05 -21.48 -33.78
CA SER A 121 21.12 -21.27 -35.24
C SER A 121 21.68 -22.52 -35.93
N PRO A 122 21.05 -23.02 -37.02
CA PRO A 122 21.66 -24.01 -37.88
C PRO A 122 22.49 -23.28 -38.94
N SER A 123 23.76 -23.04 -38.65
CA SER A 123 24.76 -22.75 -39.67
C SER A 123 26.09 -23.32 -39.21
N ASP A 124 26.21 -24.64 -39.32
CA ASP A 124 27.47 -25.37 -39.50
C ASP A 124 27.11 -26.85 -39.75
N ALA A 125 26.74 -27.16 -40.98
CA ALA A 125 26.75 -28.52 -41.49
C ALA A 125 27.03 -28.47 -43.01
N ASN A 126 28.32 -28.63 -43.32
CA ASN A 126 28.94 -29.13 -44.56
C ASN A 126 28.39 -28.68 -45.92
#